data_AF-F3M8T6-F1
#
_entry.id   AF-F3M8T6-F1
#
_cell.length_a   1.000
_cell.length_b   1.000
_cell.length_c   1.000
_cell.angle_alpha   90.00
_cell.angle_beta   90.00
_cell.angle_gamma   90.00
#
_symmetry.space_group_name_H-M   'P 1'
#
loop_
_entity.id
_entity.type
_entity.pdbx_description
1 polymer ?
#
loop_
_entity_poly.entity_id
_entity_poly.type
_entity_poly.pdbx_seq_one_letter_code
_entity_poly.pdbx_strand_id
1 'polypeptide(L)'
;MARFPNWTKEEIEYLQDQWGVTSIKGMSTRLGKSMNAVKLKAQRIGLSDARTNFDGITVCQLGKALGREYSTMKNWINRYGMPAKRKLFAQSVRVLVIAYSDFWKWAEKHKELLNLAKMEPGTIGPEPEWAKVKRKADQLRSQKTWQSVDWTPAEDQRLAQS
;
A
#
# COMPACT_ATOMS: atom_id res chain seq x y z
N MET A 1 34.17 24.54 21.63
CA MET A 1 33.00 23.63 21.50
C MET A 1 32.22 24.03 20.26
N ALA A 2 32.00 23.12 19.31
CA ALA A 2 31.25 23.44 18.10
C ALA A 2 29.79 23.73 18.46
N ARG A 3 29.34 24.97 18.20
CA ARG A 3 27.96 25.41 18.38
C ARG A 3 27.11 24.70 17.33
N PHE A 4 26.29 23.73 17.73
CA PHE A 4 25.36 23.09 16.79
C PHE A 4 24.47 24.18 16.18
N PRO A 5 24.28 24.23 14.84
CA PRO A 5 23.43 25.25 14.23
C PRO A 5 22.02 25.14 14.79
N ASN A 6 21.51 26.24 15.35
CA ASN A 6 20.11 26.32 15.76
C ASN A 6 19.24 26.10 14.52
N TRP A 7 18.19 25.30 14.68
CA TRP A 7 17.20 25.09 13.64
C TRP A 7 16.33 26.35 13.55
N THR A 8 16.26 26.96 12.37
CA THR A 8 15.34 28.08 12.15
C THR A 8 13.91 27.58 11.97
N LYS A 9 12.92 28.48 12.01
CA LYS A 9 11.52 28.11 11.79
C LYS A 9 11.31 27.57 10.38
N GLU A 10 11.90 28.22 9.40
CA GLU A 10 11.82 27.86 7.99
C GLU A 10 12.45 26.49 7.73
N GLU A 11 13.56 26.16 8.40
CA GLU A 11 14.18 24.83 8.32
C GLU A 11 13.31 23.73 8.94
N ILE A 12 12.55 24.05 10.00
CA ILE A 12 11.62 23.11 10.65
C ILE A 12 10.38 22.91 9.77
N GLU A 13 9.79 23.98 9.24
CA GLU A 13 8.66 23.92 8.30
C GLU A 13 9.04 23.11 7.06
N TYR A 14 10.19 23.43 6.45
CA TYR A 14 10.72 22.66 5.33
C TYR A 14 10.91 21.18 5.67
N LEU A 15 11.46 20.88 6.86
CA LEU A 15 11.66 19.51 7.31
C LEU A 15 10.32 18.78 7.43
N GLN A 16 9.28 19.41 7.99
CA GLN A 16 7.94 18.84 8.15
C GLN A 16 7.27 18.59 6.79
N ASP A 17 7.27 19.59 5.90
CA ASP A 17 6.64 19.50 4.58
C ASP A 17 7.30 18.43 3.70
N GLN A 18 8.62 18.30 3.81
CA GLN A 18 9.37 17.35 3.02
C GLN A 18 9.60 16.01 3.69
N TRP A 19 9.18 15.86 4.96
CA TRP A 19 9.35 14.62 5.70
C TRP A 19 8.56 13.50 5.05
N GLY A 20 9.25 12.48 4.55
CA GLY A 20 8.59 11.40 3.83
C GLY A 20 8.22 11.75 2.39
N VAL A 21 8.41 12.98 1.90
CA VAL A 21 8.32 13.32 0.45
C VAL A 21 9.69 13.19 -0.19
N THR A 22 10.67 13.90 0.38
CA THR A 22 12.06 13.94 -0.09
C THR A 22 12.93 13.01 0.77
N SER A 23 13.96 12.43 0.16
CA SER A 23 14.89 11.58 0.91
C SER A 23 15.65 12.37 1.99
N ILE A 24 16.04 11.69 3.08
CA ILE A 24 16.85 12.29 4.16
C ILE A 24 18.14 12.89 3.61
N LYS A 25 18.74 12.27 2.58
CA LYS A 25 19.92 12.80 1.89
C LYS A 25 19.59 14.12 1.17
N GLY A 26 18.49 14.18 0.42
CA GLY A 26 18.05 15.40 -0.25
C GLY A 26 17.75 16.55 0.72
N MET A 27 17.08 16.24 1.85
CA MET A 27 16.83 17.20 2.91
C MET A 27 18.13 17.69 3.55
N SER A 28 19.07 16.77 3.82
CA SER A 28 20.41 17.08 4.34
C SER A 28 21.19 18.03 3.43
N THR A 29 21.20 17.77 2.12
CA THR A 29 21.86 18.65 1.14
C THR A 29 21.21 20.03 1.09
N ARG A 30 19.89 20.12 1.06
CA ARG A 30 19.20 21.43 0.98
C ARG A 30 19.30 22.26 2.26
N LEU A 31 19.25 21.60 3.42
CA LEU A 31 19.37 22.26 4.72
C LEU A 31 20.83 22.56 5.12
N GLY A 32 21.81 22.03 4.38
CA GLY A 32 23.23 22.13 4.76
C GLY A 32 23.55 21.45 6.10
N LYS A 33 22.72 20.49 6.54
CA LYS A 33 22.88 19.78 7.81
C LYS A 33 23.22 18.32 7.56
N SER A 34 23.92 17.67 8.50
CA SER A 34 24.20 16.24 8.38
C SER A 34 22.90 15.41 8.40
N MET A 35 22.89 14.27 7.70
CA MET A 35 21.73 13.35 7.72
C MET A 35 21.33 12.93 9.15
N ASN A 36 22.30 12.83 10.06
CA ASN A 36 22.04 12.48 11.46
C ASN A 36 21.31 13.63 12.19
N ALA A 37 21.71 14.88 11.96
CA ALA A 37 21.04 16.05 12.52
C ALA A 37 19.58 16.14 12.04
N VAL A 38 19.33 15.86 10.76
CA VAL A 38 17.98 15.81 10.17
C VAL A 38 17.12 14.74 10.85
N LYS A 39 17.63 13.51 11.02
CA LYS A 39 16.93 12.42 11.72
C LYS A 39 16.61 12.75 13.17
N LEU A 40 17.60 13.23 13.92
CA LEU A 40 17.44 13.58 15.34
C LEU A 40 16.42 14.72 15.51
N LYS A 41 16.47 15.73 14.65
CA LYS A 41 15.49 16.82 14.69
C LYS A 41 14.09 16.29 14.42
N ALA A 42 13.91 15.50 13.36
CA ALA A 42 12.62 14.93 13.00
C ALA A 42 12.01 14.12 14.15
N GLN A 43 12.78 13.22 14.77
CA GLN A 43 12.34 12.51 15.97
C GLN A 43 11.93 13.46 17.11
N ARG A 44 12.73 14.50 17.38
CA ARG A 44 12.45 15.47 18.46
C ARG A 44 11.19 16.30 18.21
N ILE A 45 10.83 16.56 16.95
CA ILE A 45 9.61 17.29 16.59
C ILE A 45 8.42 16.35 16.30
N GLY A 46 8.52 15.07 16.69
CA GLY A 46 7.42 14.11 16.59
C GLY A 46 7.18 13.57 15.18
N LEU A 47 8.07 13.83 14.22
CA LEU A 47 7.99 13.22 12.90
C LEU A 47 8.39 11.74 13.01
N SER A 48 7.40 10.87 12.87
CA SER A 48 7.54 9.41 12.91
C SER A 48 8.26 8.88 11.66
N ASP A 49 8.27 7.56 11.44
CA ASP A 49 8.96 6.96 10.30
C ASP A 49 8.53 7.65 8.99
N ALA A 50 9.49 8.09 8.16
CA ALA A 50 9.20 8.69 6.86
C ALA A 50 8.32 7.78 5.96
N ARG A 51 8.25 6.48 6.29
CA ARG A 51 7.35 5.47 5.70
C ARG A 51 5.87 5.68 6.00
N THR A 52 5.48 6.38 7.05
CA THR A 52 4.06 6.61 7.41
C THR A 52 3.57 7.98 6.94
N ASN A 53 4.48 8.90 6.57
CA ASN A 53 4.15 10.28 6.20
C ASN A 53 3.97 10.49 4.69
N PHE A 54 3.36 9.53 3.98
CA PHE A 54 2.97 9.72 2.58
C PHE A 54 1.57 9.19 2.34
N ASP A 55 0.83 9.84 1.44
CA ASP A 55 -0.54 9.47 1.07
C ASP A 55 -0.57 8.20 0.20
N GLY A 56 -0.26 7.06 0.83
CA GLY A 56 -0.22 5.79 0.16
C GLY A 56 0.31 4.66 1.03
N ILE A 57 0.61 3.54 0.38
CA ILE A 57 1.01 2.30 1.02
C ILE A 57 2.20 1.69 0.28
N THR A 58 3.06 0.97 1.00
CA THR A 58 4.11 0.19 0.32
C THR A 58 3.49 -1.00 -0.38
N VAL A 59 4.08 -1.44 -1.50
CA VAL A 59 3.57 -2.59 -2.26
C VAL A 59 3.57 -3.87 -1.42
N CYS A 60 4.49 -4.00 -0.46
CA CYS A 60 4.52 -5.13 0.47
C CYS A 60 3.33 -5.09 1.46
N GLN A 61 3.04 -3.92 2.04
CA GLN A 61 1.87 -3.75 2.92
C GLN A 61 0.56 -3.94 2.14
N LEU A 62 0.48 -3.45 0.91
CA LEU A 62 -0.66 -3.68 0.02
C LEU A 62 -0.91 -5.17 -0.22
N GLY A 63 0.15 -5.93 -0.51
CA GLY A 63 0.07 -7.38 -0.65
C GLY A 63 -0.50 -8.03 0.60
N LYS A 64 0.01 -7.67 1.79
CA LYS A 64 -0.50 -8.17 3.08
C LYS A 64 -1.98 -7.85 3.29
N ALA A 65 -2.40 -6.60 3.01
CA ALA A 65 -3.79 -6.17 3.13
C ALA A 65 -4.73 -6.96 2.20
N LEU A 66 -4.27 -7.28 0.99
CA LEU A 66 -5.02 -8.06 0.01
C LEU A 66 -4.88 -9.59 0.19
N GLY A 67 -4.11 -10.06 1.18
CA GLY A 67 -3.79 -11.49 1.32
C GLY A 67 -3.03 -12.06 0.13
N ARG A 68 -2.19 -11.25 -0.53
CA ARG A 68 -1.41 -11.62 -1.71
C ARG A 68 0.09 -11.52 -1.46
N GLU A 69 0.83 -12.44 -2.07
CA GLU A 69 2.27 -12.41 -2.05
C GLU A 69 2.85 -11.23 -2.84
N TYR A 70 4.06 -10.83 -2.45
CA TYR A 70 4.80 -9.77 -3.12
C TYR A 70 5.13 -10.09 -4.60
N SER A 71 5.31 -11.37 -4.93
CA SER A 71 5.47 -11.86 -6.32
C SER A 71 4.27 -11.49 -7.20
N THR A 72 3.05 -11.69 -6.70
CA THR A 72 1.79 -11.29 -7.35
C THR A 72 1.74 -9.77 -7.54
N MET A 73 2.12 -9.00 -6.52
CA MET A 73 2.14 -7.54 -6.64
C MET A 73 3.15 -7.07 -7.71
N LYS A 74 4.34 -7.68 -7.79
CA LYS A 74 5.31 -7.41 -8.86
C LYS A 74 4.75 -7.75 -10.23
N ASN A 75 4.00 -8.84 -10.34
CA ASN A 75 3.32 -9.22 -11.57
C ASN A 75 2.30 -8.15 -12.01
N TRP A 76 1.53 -7.60 -11.08
CA TRP A 76 0.61 -6.49 -11.35
C TRP A 76 1.32 -5.25 -11.87
N ILE A 77 2.49 -4.91 -11.32
CA ILE A 77 3.31 -3.79 -11.82
C ILE A 77 3.79 -4.06 -13.24
N ASN A 78 4.34 -5.25 -13.49
CA ASN A 78 5.04 -5.54 -14.75
C ASN A 78 4.09 -5.87 -15.91
N ARG A 79 2.99 -6.59 -15.66
CA ARG A 79 2.06 -7.06 -16.70
C ARG A 79 0.79 -6.24 -16.84
N TYR A 80 0.31 -5.69 -15.73
CA TYR A 80 -0.97 -4.97 -15.67
C TYR A 80 -0.78 -3.47 -15.42
N GLY A 81 0.47 -2.99 -15.43
CA GLY A 81 0.79 -1.57 -15.32
C GLY A 81 0.37 -0.92 -14.01
N MET A 82 0.37 -1.67 -12.89
CA MET A 82 0.05 -1.09 -11.58
C MET A 82 1.01 0.07 -11.29
N PRO A 83 0.52 1.28 -10.96
CA PRO A 83 1.30 2.53 -10.91
C PRO A 83 2.15 2.66 -9.64
N ALA A 84 3.01 1.67 -9.39
CA ALA A 84 3.95 1.68 -8.27
C ALA A 84 5.20 2.51 -8.61
N LYS A 85 5.61 3.37 -7.69
CA LYS A 85 6.80 4.23 -7.79
C LYS A 85 7.85 3.77 -6.79
N ARG A 86 9.13 3.97 -7.10
CA ARG A 86 10.22 3.72 -6.14
C ARG A 86 10.43 4.96 -5.28
N LYS A 87 10.36 4.80 -3.97
CA LYS A 87 10.56 5.87 -3.00
C LYS A 87 11.67 5.53 -2.02
N LEU A 88 12.52 6.51 -1.75
CA LEU A 88 13.65 6.37 -0.85
C LEU A 88 13.21 6.78 0.56
N PHE A 89 12.97 5.79 1.43
CA PHE A 89 12.56 6.03 2.82
C PHE A 89 13.74 6.09 3.79
N ALA A 90 14.77 5.27 3.54
CA ALA A 90 16.00 5.21 4.33
C ALA A 90 17.21 5.69 3.51
N GLN A 91 18.41 5.67 4.08
CA GLN A 91 19.62 6.21 3.44
C GLN A 91 19.96 5.55 2.09
N SER A 92 19.60 4.28 1.88
CA SER A 92 19.98 3.51 0.68
C SER A 92 18.86 2.68 0.04
N VAL A 93 17.80 2.36 0.78
CA VAL A 93 16.78 1.39 0.31
C VAL A 93 15.62 2.10 -0.37
N ARG A 94 15.48 1.85 -1.68
CA ARG A 94 14.29 2.24 -2.46
C ARG A 94 13.22 1.17 -2.28
N VAL A 95 12.06 1.56 -1.77
CA VAL A 95 10.89 0.69 -1.60
C VAL A 95 9.83 1.06 -2.64
N LEU A 96 9.10 0.07 -3.14
CA LEU A 96 7.98 0.31 -4.03
C LEU A 96 6.76 0.78 -3.22
N VAL A 97 6.16 1.87 -3.67
CA VAL A 97 5.01 2.52 -3.06
C VAL A 97 3.94 2.80 -4.10
N ILE A 98 2.71 2.92 -3.66
CA ILE A 98 1.59 3.33 -4.48
C ILE A 98 0.72 4.30 -3.68
N ALA A 99 0.28 5.39 -4.30
CA ALA A 99 -0.66 6.31 -3.68
C ALA A 99 -2.04 5.66 -3.60
N TYR A 100 -2.83 5.97 -2.58
CA TYR A 100 -4.16 5.36 -2.42
C TYR A 100 -5.07 5.66 -3.62
N SER A 101 -5.08 6.91 -4.08
CA SER A 101 -5.84 7.35 -5.25
C SER A 101 -5.40 6.64 -6.53
N ASP A 102 -4.09 6.49 -6.76
CA ASP A 102 -3.54 5.78 -7.92
C ASP A 102 -3.89 4.28 -7.88
N PHE A 103 -3.83 3.66 -6.71
CA PHE A 103 -4.24 2.27 -6.52
C PHE A 103 -5.71 2.07 -6.87
N TRP A 104 -6.62 2.86 -6.30
CA TRP A 104 -8.06 2.69 -6.54
C TRP A 104 -8.45 2.95 -7.99
N LYS A 105 -7.85 3.95 -8.66
CA LYS A 105 -8.04 4.18 -10.10
C LYS A 105 -7.59 3.00 -10.96
N TRP A 106 -6.46 2.38 -10.60
CA TRP A 106 -5.96 1.20 -11.31
C TRP A 106 -6.81 -0.03 -11.02
N ALA A 107 -7.19 -0.24 -9.75
CA ALA A 107 -7.97 -1.38 -9.29
C ALA A 107 -9.39 -1.40 -9.90
N GLU A 108 -9.96 -0.23 -10.16
CA GLU A 108 -11.26 -0.11 -10.83
C GLU A 108 -11.24 -0.67 -12.26
N LYS A 109 -10.10 -0.60 -12.95
CA LYS A 109 -9.93 -1.13 -14.31
C LYS A 109 -9.60 -2.62 -14.33
N HIS A 110 -9.17 -3.17 -13.20
CA HIS A 110 -8.68 -4.54 -13.06
C HIS A 110 -9.40 -5.31 -11.95
N LYS A 111 -10.71 -5.07 -11.78
CA LYS A 111 -11.52 -5.59 -10.66
C LYS A 111 -11.43 -7.11 -10.52
N GLU A 112 -11.21 -7.83 -11.60
CA GLU A 112 -11.04 -9.28 -11.70
C GLU A 112 -9.80 -9.79 -10.97
N LEU A 113 -8.73 -8.98 -10.88
CA LEU A 113 -7.50 -9.36 -10.18
C LEU A 113 -7.64 -9.24 -8.65
N LEU A 114 -8.57 -8.40 -8.19
CA LEU A 114 -8.77 -8.11 -6.78
C LEU A 114 -9.79 -9.05 -6.14
N ASN A 115 -9.50 -9.45 -4.92
CA ASN A 115 -10.46 -10.05 -4.00
C ASN A 115 -10.46 -9.24 -2.72
N LEU A 116 -11.59 -8.59 -2.42
CA LEU A 116 -11.75 -7.73 -1.25
C LEU A 116 -12.47 -8.45 -0.09
N ALA A 117 -12.82 -9.72 -0.24
CA ALA A 117 -13.68 -10.43 0.71
C ALA A 117 -13.13 -10.48 2.14
N LYS A 118 -11.81 -10.67 2.25
CA LYS A 118 -11.07 -10.83 3.52
C LYS A 118 -10.34 -9.55 3.96
N MET A 119 -10.51 -8.46 3.23
CA MET A 119 -9.81 -7.21 3.51
C MET A 119 -10.69 -6.29 4.36
N GLU A 120 -10.14 -5.85 5.50
CA GLU A 120 -10.83 -4.91 6.39
C GLU A 120 -11.08 -3.55 5.71
N PRO A 121 -12.30 -3.01 5.78
CA PRO A 121 -12.62 -1.71 5.21
C PRO A 121 -11.74 -0.58 5.75
N GLY A 122 -11.29 0.32 4.88
CA GLY A 122 -10.48 1.48 5.25
C GLY A 122 -8.99 1.20 5.42
N THR A 123 -8.54 -0.05 5.25
CA THR A 123 -7.11 -0.42 5.33
C THR A 123 -6.26 0.27 4.26
N ILE A 124 -6.83 0.60 3.10
CA ILE A 124 -6.14 1.22 1.95
C ILE A 124 -6.67 2.65 1.72
N GLY A 125 -6.89 3.38 2.81
CA GLY A 125 -7.38 4.76 2.77
C GLY A 125 -8.85 4.87 2.34
N PRO A 126 -9.28 6.05 1.82
CA PRO A 126 -10.65 6.30 1.42
C PRO A 126 -11.10 5.34 0.30
N GLU A 127 -12.10 4.52 0.58
CA GLU A 127 -12.60 3.54 -0.37
C GLU A 127 -13.62 4.14 -1.34
N PRO A 128 -13.52 3.84 -2.64
CA PRO A 128 -14.55 4.22 -3.61
C PRO A 128 -15.81 3.36 -3.43
N GLU A 129 -16.97 3.89 -3.81
CA GLU A 129 -18.26 3.20 -3.65
C GLU A 129 -18.30 1.82 -4.31
N TRP A 130 -17.67 1.66 -5.48
CA TRP A 130 -17.61 0.37 -6.17
C TRP A 130 -16.89 -0.71 -5.35
N ALA A 131 -15.92 -0.33 -4.50
CA ALA A 131 -15.17 -1.29 -3.67
C ALA A 131 -16.09 -1.93 -2.62
N LYS A 132 -17.02 -1.15 -2.05
CA LYS A 132 -18.05 -1.67 -1.12
C LYS A 132 -18.96 -2.68 -1.81
N VAL A 133 -19.40 -2.37 -3.03
CA VAL A 133 -20.25 -3.27 -3.83
C VAL A 133 -19.49 -4.56 -4.18
N LYS A 134 -18.25 -4.43 -4.67
CA LYS A 134 -17.40 -5.58 -5.00
C LYS A 134 -17.11 -6.44 -3.78
N ARG A 135 -16.82 -5.86 -2.62
CA ARG A 135 -16.57 -6.61 -1.38
C ARG A 135 -17.73 -7.54 -1.04
N LYS A 136 -18.97 -7.05 -1.10
CA LYS A 136 -20.17 -7.88 -0.88
C LYS A 136 -20.24 -9.03 -1.89
N ALA A 137 -20.00 -8.76 -3.17
CA ALA A 137 -19.98 -9.79 -4.21
C ALA A 137 -18.87 -10.85 -4.00
N ASP A 138 -17.65 -10.42 -3.65
CA ASP A 138 -16.52 -11.30 -3.38
C ASP A 138 -16.78 -12.16 -2.13
N GLN A 139 -17.40 -11.61 -1.08
CA GLN A 139 -17.80 -12.34 0.13
C GLN A 139 -18.82 -13.45 -0.20
N LEU A 140 -19.87 -13.13 -0.96
CA LEU A 140 -20.85 -14.12 -1.42
C LEU A 140 -20.21 -15.22 -2.26
N ARG A 141 -19.27 -14.87 -3.16
CA ARG A 141 -18.53 -15.85 -3.96
C ARG A 141 -17.67 -16.76 -3.07
N SER A 142 -17.03 -16.21 -2.04
CA SER A 142 -16.20 -16.98 -1.11
C SER A 142 -17.00 -17.93 -0.20
N GLN A 143 -18.26 -17.60 0.08
CA GLN A 143 -19.17 -18.47 0.84
C GLN A 143 -19.68 -19.66 0.00
N LYS A 144 -19.79 -19.51 -1.32
CA LYS A 144 -20.29 -20.55 -2.23
C LYS A 144 -19.32 -21.70 -2.50
N THR A 145 -18.02 -21.54 -2.22
CA THR A 145 -17.00 -22.58 -2.49
C THR A 145 -17.10 -23.83 -1.61
N TRP A 146 -18.02 -23.88 -0.65
CA TRP A 146 -18.22 -25.03 0.26
C TRP A 146 -19.67 -25.51 0.32
N GLN A 147 -20.45 -25.36 -0.75
CA GLN A 147 -21.62 -26.21 -0.93
C GLN A 147 -21.15 -27.49 -1.61
N SER A 148 -20.75 -28.48 -0.80
CA SER A 148 -20.81 -29.89 -1.21
C SER A 148 -22.27 -30.11 -1.58
N VAL A 149 -22.57 -30.13 -2.87
CA VAL A 149 -23.88 -30.54 -3.33
C VAL A 149 -23.87 -32.05 -3.12
N ASP A 150 -24.60 -32.54 -2.12
CA ASP A 150 -24.82 -33.97 -1.97
C ASP A 150 -25.48 -34.47 -3.26
N TRP A 151 -24.86 -35.47 -3.91
CA TRP A 151 -25.40 -36.07 -5.12
C TRP A 151 -26.84 -36.52 -4.87
N THR A 152 -27.77 -36.04 -5.68
CA THR A 152 -29.16 -36.50 -5.57
C THR A 152 -29.31 -37.84 -6.29
N PRO A 153 -30.12 -38.81 -5.78
CA PRO A 153 -30.31 -40.10 -6.44
C PRO A 153 -30.81 -40.01 -7.90
N ALA A 154 -31.42 -38.88 -8.27
CA ALA A 154 -31.87 -38.58 -9.62
C ALA A 154 -30.71 -38.25 -10.60
N GLU A 155 -29.57 -37.77 -10.10
CA GLU A 155 -28.38 -37.49 -10.89
C GLU A 155 -27.54 -38.74 -11.13
N ASP A 156 -27.49 -39.68 -10.16
CA ASP A 156 -26.86 -40.99 -10.31
C ASP A 156 -27.55 -41.87 -11.38
N GLN A 157 -28.88 -41.82 -11.47
CA GLN A 157 -29.63 -42.58 -12.49
C GLN A 157 -29.32 -42.16 -13.94
N ARG A 158 -28.86 -40.93 -14.17
CA ARG A 158 -28.50 -40.44 -15.51
C ARG A 158 -27.17 -40.99 -16.01
N LEU A 159 -26.31 -41.47 -15.11
CA LEU A 159 -25.01 -42.05 -15.47
C LEU A 159 -25.10 -43.54 -15.81
N ALA A 160 -26.14 -44.23 -15.33
CA ALA A 160 -26.31 -45.68 -15.51
C ALA A 160 -26.96 -46.09 -16.86
N GLN A 161 -27.27 -45.14 -17.73
CA GLN A 161 -27.90 -45.39 -19.04
C GLN A 161 -27.02 -45.01 -20.25
N SER A 162 -25.73 -44.73 -20.04
CA SER A 162 -24.75 -44.51 -21.12
C SER A 162 -23.82 -45.70 -21.32
#